data_AF-A0A961J2N9-F1
#
_entry.id   AF-A0A961J2N9-F1
#
_cell.length_a   1.000
_cell.length_b   1.000
_cell.length_c   1.000
_cell.angle_alpha   90.00
_cell.angle_beta   90.00
_cell.angle_gamma   90.00
#
_symmetry.space_group_name_H-M   'P 1'
#
loop_
_entity.id
_entity.type
_entity.pdbx_description
1 polymer ?
#
loop_
_entity_poly.entity_id
_entity_poly.type
_entity_poly.pdbx_seq_one_letter_code
_entity_poly.pdbx_strand_id
1 'polypeptide(L)'
;AGEPLRFRIGIHLGDVIVDGTDLLGDGVNLAARLQSMAEPGGVLISRQVYEQVRAKLTVGFEYLGERRPKNLAEDVEIYRIAIGGAASGPPRAWSVLGAPAAGGVAPWGDWQSRVLRLARPYALGAAVLLGVDLLTGPGVWAQWPILVIAVAFGWQAAPYLQRGPIQARTIRAAVAIAALCLANLFTWDGYFWAIWPALGIVLLHILRRTRKTES
;
A
#
# COMPACT_ATOMS: atom_id res chain seq x y z
N ALA A 1 22.57 -7.43 35.72
CA ALA A 1 22.41 -6.29 34.79
C ALA A 1 21.74 -6.80 33.53
N GLY A 2 20.68 -6.14 33.05
CA GLY A 2 20.01 -6.52 31.80
C GLY A 2 20.91 -6.20 30.59
N GLU A 3 20.87 -7.05 29.58
CA GLU A 3 21.61 -6.84 28.34
C GLU A 3 21.13 -5.55 27.63
N PRO A 4 22.01 -4.65 27.17
CA PRO A 4 21.59 -3.41 26.53
C PRO A 4 20.89 -3.69 25.19
N LEU A 5 19.72 -3.09 24.99
CA LEU A 5 18.98 -3.16 23.73
C LEU A 5 19.79 -2.51 22.60
N ARG A 6 20.05 -3.28 21.53
CA ARG A 6 20.80 -2.79 20.35
C ARG A 6 19.85 -2.49 19.21
N PHE A 7 19.71 -1.21 18.88
CA PHE A 7 18.86 -0.75 17.78
C PHE A 7 19.59 -0.82 16.43
N ARG A 8 18.83 -1.06 15.36
CA ARG A 8 19.30 -0.94 13.98
C ARG A 8 18.60 0.26 13.37
N ILE A 9 19.35 1.16 12.73
CA ILE A 9 18.80 2.40 12.18
C ILE A 9 19.17 2.52 10.71
N GLY A 10 18.19 2.87 9.88
CA GLY A 10 18.36 3.17 8.45
C GLY A 10 17.82 4.56 8.15
N ILE A 11 18.59 5.39 7.46
CA ILE A 11 18.20 6.77 7.11
C ILE A 11 18.28 6.95 5.60
N HIS A 12 17.20 7.44 5.01
CA HIS A 12 17.13 7.76 3.59
C HIS A 12 16.31 9.04 3.40
N LEU A 13 16.61 9.76 2.32
CA LEU A 13 15.84 10.91 1.87
C LEU A 13 15.32 10.63 0.47
N GLY A 14 14.01 10.63 0.31
CA GLY A 14 13.37 10.47 -0.99
C GLY A 14 11.91 10.92 -0.93
N ASP A 15 11.27 10.93 -2.09
CA ASP A 15 9.88 11.35 -2.21
C ASP A 15 8.93 10.35 -1.55
N VAL A 16 7.96 10.88 -0.80
CA VAL A 16 6.93 10.10 -0.11
C VAL A 16 5.58 10.77 -0.27
N ILE A 17 4.53 9.97 -0.29
CA ILE A 17 3.13 10.38 -0.33
C ILE A 17 2.50 10.03 1.01
N VAL A 18 1.80 10.99 1.62
CA VAL A 18 1.07 10.78 2.87
C VAL A 18 -0.27 10.12 2.59
N ASP A 19 -0.54 8.97 3.20
CA ASP A 19 -1.84 8.29 3.16
C ASP A 19 -2.42 8.17 4.58
N GLY A 20 -3.26 9.14 4.94
CA GLY A 20 -3.88 9.21 6.26
C GLY A 20 -2.82 9.36 7.36
N THR A 21 -2.56 8.27 8.09
CA THR A 21 -1.56 8.20 9.18
C THR A 21 -0.30 7.43 8.79
N ASP A 22 -0.14 7.08 7.52
CA ASP A 22 0.98 6.28 7.01
C ASP A 22 1.72 6.99 5.87
N LEU A 23 2.95 6.54 5.55
CA LEU A 23 3.80 7.07 4.50
C LEU A 23 4.04 6.02 3.42
N LEU A 24 3.79 6.38 2.17
CA LEU A 24 3.97 5.52 1.00
C LEU A 24 5.06 6.08 0.08
N GLY A 25 5.91 5.21 -0.47
CA GLY A 25 6.90 5.62 -1.47
C GLY A 25 8.16 4.78 -1.43
N ASP A 26 8.95 4.87 -2.49
CA ASP A 26 10.20 4.12 -2.62
C ASP A 26 11.24 4.57 -1.59
N GLY A 27 11.19 5.84 -1.16
CA GLY A 27 12.05 6.35 -0.11
C GLY A 27 11.87 5.64 1.24
N VAL A 28 10.63 5.30 1.61
CA VAL A 28 10.34 4.57 2.85
C VAL A 28 10.86 3.13 2.78
N ASN A 29 10.68 2.48 1.62
CA ASN A 29 11.17 1.10 1.40
C ASN A 29 12.69 1.02 1.50
N LEU A 30 13.39 2.00 0.93
CA LEU A 30 14.84 2.07 1.00
C LEU A 30 15.34 2.31 2.42
N ALA A 31 14.69 3.21 3.19
CA ALA A 31 15.01 3.44 4.61
C ALA A 31 14.89 2.14 5.44
N ALA A 32 13.77 1.43 5.29
CA ALA A 32 13.54 0.15 5.97
C ALA A 32 14.58 -0.91 5.57
N ARG A 33 14.98 -0.91 4.29
CA ARG A 33 16.01 -1.83 3.80
C ARG A 33 17.37 -1.53 4.41
N LEU A 34 17.78 -0.26 4.45
CA LEU A 34 19.00 0.17 5.13
C LEU A 34 18.99 -0.24 6.61
N GLN A 35 17.86 -0.07 7.29
CA GLN A 35 17.69 -0.49 8.68
C GLN A 35 17.88 -2.00 8.85
N SER A 36 17.31 -2.82 7.96
CA SER A 36 17.43 -4.28 8.03
C SER A 36 18.87 -4.77 7.84
N MET A 37 19.67 -4.05 7.04
CA MET A 37 21.07 -4.36 6.75
C MET A 37 22.04 -3.84 7.81
N ALA A 38 21.61 -2.92 8.66
CA ALA A 38 22.44 -2.39 9.72
C ALA A 38 22.77 -3.47 10.74
N GLU A 39 24.02 -3.49 11.21
CA GLU A 39 24.42 -4.32 12.35
C GLU A 39 23.74 -3.83 13.63
N PRO A 40 23.54 -4.69 14.65
CA PRO A 40 22.98 -4.26 15.93
C PRO A 40 23.80 -3.13 16.57
N GLY A 41 23.18 -1.97 16.77
CA GLY A 41 23.83 -0.73 17.24
C GLY A 41 24.36 0.16 16.10
N GLY A 42 24.20 -0.26 14.85
CA GLY A 42 24.69 0.44 13.66
C GLY A 42 23.63 1.35 13.03
N VAL A 43 24.15 2.37 12.33
CA VAL A 43 23.35 3.31 11.53
C VAL A 43 23.84 3.27 10.10
N LEU A 44 22.95 2.91 9.17
CA LEU A 44 23.20 2.96 7.72
C LEU A 44 22.44 4.10 7.07
N ILE A 45 23.08 4.78 6.13
CA ILE A 45 22.52 5.91 5.39
C ILE A 45 22.73 5.74 3.88
N SER A 46 21.84 6.32 3.07
CA SER A 46 22.05 6.41 1.62
C SER A 46 23.01 7.54 1.24
N ARG A 47 23.56 7.49 0.02
CA ARG A 47 24.34 8.59 -0.57
C ARG A 47 23.67 9.96 -0.48
N GLN A 48 22.37 10.05 -0.77
CA GLN A 48 21.65 11.33 -0.70
C GLN A 48 21.69 11.94 0.71
N VAL A 49 21.55 11.12 1.74
CA VAL A 49 21.67 11.58 3.14
C VAL A 49 23.12 11.94 3.43
N TYR A 50 24.07 11.08 3.06
CA TYR A 50 25.51 11.31 3.22
C TYR A 50 25.94 12.67 2.65
N GLU A 51 25.57 12.98 1.40
CA GLU A 51 25.90 14.24 0.74
C GLU A 51 25.36 15.47 1.50
N GLN A 52 24.18 15.35 2.12
CA GLN A 52 23.58 16.44 2.89
C GLN A 52 24.20 16.65 4.28
N VAL A 53 24.72 15.58 4.90
CA VAL A 53 25.19 15.61 6.30
C VAL A 53 26.70 15.61 6.44
N ARG A 54 27.47 15.18 5.43
CA ARG A 54 28.94 15.07 5.48
C ARG A 54 29.64 16.37 5.86
N ALA A 55 29.09 17.52 5.45
CA ALA A 55 29.64 18.84 5.74
C ALA A 55 29.13 19.44 7.07
N LYS A 56 28.12 18.82 7.69
CA LYS A 56 27.40 19.37 8.86
C LYS A 56 27.65 18.59 10.15
N LEU A 57 28.09 17.33 10.05
CA LEU A 57 28.29 16.45 11.20
C LEU A 57 29.76 16.06 11.34
N THR A 58 30.28 16.11 12.57
CA THR A 58 31.63 15.64 12.94
C THR A 58 31.58 14.15 13.31
N VAL A 59 31.03 13.31 12.44
CA VAL A 59 30.98 11.85 12.61
C VAL A 59 31.72 11.16 11.47
N GLY A 60 32.30 9.99 11.74
CA GLY A 60 32.96 9.20 10.70
C GLY A 60 31.94 8.50 9.80
N PHE A 61 32.21 8.47 8.49
CA PHE A 61 31.40 7.74 7.52
C PHE A 61 32.26 6.68 6.82
N GLU A 62 31.76 5.45 6.77
CA GLU A 62 32.42 4.32 6.10
C GLU A 62 31.58 3.92 4.88
N TYR A 63 32.19 3.88 3.71
CA TYR A 63 31.52 3.46 2.47
C TYR A 63 31.44 1.94 2.37
N LEU A 64 30.23 1.39 2.22
CA LEU A 64 29.98 -0.05 2.19
C LEU A 64 29.70 -0.60 0.77
N GLY A 65 29.78 0.25 -0.25
CA GLY A 65 29.57 -0.11 -1.66
C GLY A 65 28.16 0.17 -2.19
N GLU A 66 28.00 -0.07 -3.49
CA GLU A 66 26.74 -0.04 -4.22
C GLU A 66 25.98 -1.36 -4.05
N ARG A 67 24.68 -1.27 -3.79
CA ARG A 67 23.78 -2.43 -3.76
C ARG A 67 22.56 -2.13 -4.61
N ARG A 68 22.07 -3.14 -5.33
CA ARG A 68 20.70 -3.17 -5.90
C ARG A 68 19.74 -3.80 -4.90
N PRO A 69 18.90 -3.04 -4.22
CA PRO A 69 17.70 -3.61 -3.60
C PRO A 69 16.82 -4.20 -4.71
N LYS A 70 16.29 -5.40 -4.50
CA LYS A 70 15.25 -5.93 -5.38
C LYS A 70 14.08 -4.93 -5.36
N ASN A 71 13.71 -4.43 -6.55
CA ASN A 71 12.64 -3.44 -6.82
C ASN A 71 13.07 -1.96 -6.90
N LEU A 72 14.36 -1.62 -6.85
CA LEU A 72 14.81 -0.27 -7.22
C LEU A 72 15.44 -0.27 -8.61
N ALA A 73 15.16 0.77 -9.40
CA ALA A 73 15.67 0.94 -10.76
C ALA A 73 17.17 1.31 -10.79
N GLU A 74 17.72 1.79 -9.68
CA GLU A 74 19.07 2.34 -9.58
C GLU A 74 19.87 1.71 -8.43
N ASP A 75 21.18 1.63 -8.65
CA ASP A 75 22.17 1.23 -7.65
C ASP A 75 22.22 2.28 -6.52
N VAL A 76 22.05 1.84 -5.27
CA VAL A 76 22.12 2.73 -4.11
C VAL A 76 23.42 2.50 -3.36
N GLU A 77 24.22 3.56 -3.30
CA GLU A 77 25.43 3.66 -2.47
C GLU A 77 25.08 3.78 -0.98
N ILE A 78 25.70 2.94 -0.16
CA ILE A 78 25.42 2.82 1.27
C ILE A 78 26.63 3.25 2.11
N TYR A 79 26.37 4.05 3.14
CA TYR A 79 27.37 4.49 4.10
C TYR A 79 26.98 4.09 5.52
N ARG A 80 27.94 3.74 6.37
CA ARG A 80 27.77 3.50 7.80
C ARG A 80 28.26 4.71 8.59
N ILE A 81 27.52 5.11 9.62
CA ILE A 81 27.96 6.13 10.57
C ILE A 81 28.71 5.46 11.72
N ALA A 82 29.95 5.89 11.96
CA ALA A 82 30.74 5.47 13.11
C ALA A 82 30.41 6.36 14.32
N ILE A 83 29.53 5.88 15.20
CA ILE A 83 29.16 6.58 16.44
C ILE A 83 30.04 6.04 17.57
N GLY A 84 30.88 6.91 18.15
CA GLY A 84 31.52 6.71 19.45
C GLY A 84 32.25 5.38 19.66
N GLY A 85 33.46 5.26 19.09
CA GLY A 85 34.49 4.35 19.60
C GLY A 85 34.21 2.85 19.53
N ALA A 86 34.24 2.28 18.33
CA ALA A 86 34.90 1.01 17.99
C ALA A 86 34.54 0.65 16.54
N ALA A 87 35.33 1.14 15.59
CA ALA A 87 35.48 0.45 14.32
C ALA A 87 36.29 -0.82 14.62
N SER A 88 35.64 -1.90 15.03
CA SER A 88 36.31 -3.17 15.31
C SER A 88 35.82 -4.26 14.35
N GLY A 89 36.48 -4.31 13.19
CA GLY A 89 36.54 -5.47 12.31
C GLY A 89 36.23 -5.15 10.84
N PRO A 90 36.97 -5.72 9.87
CA PRO A 90 36.56 -5.66 8.46
C PRO A 90 35.16 -6.25 8.31
N PRO A 91 34.35 -5.79 7.32
CA PRO A 91 33.00 -6.28 7.12
C PRO A 91 33.01 -7.80 7.05
N ARG A 92 32.37 -8.47 8.02
CA ARG A 92 32.16 -9.92 7.92
C ARG A 92 31.43 -10.14 6.62
N ALA A 93 32.06 -10.90 5.73
CA ALA A 93 31.54 -11.25 4.43
C ALA A 93 30.08 -11.67 4.60
N TRP A 94 29.20 -10.91 3.98
CA TRP A 94 27.76 -11.08 3.91
C TRP A 94 27.47 -12.37 3.16
N SER A 95 27.73 -13.50 3.80
CA SER A 95 27.23 -14.79 3.33
C SER A 95 25.71 -14.71 3.47
N VAL A 96 25.05 -14.97 2.35
CA VAL A 96 23.61 -15.02 2.08
C VAL A 96 22.83 -15.61 3.27
N LEU A 97 22.58 -14.79 4.29
CA LEU A 97 21.63 -15.08 5.35
C LEU A 97 20.34 -14.41 4.91
N GLY A 98 19.36 -15.25 4.57
CA GLY A 98 18.02 -14.83 4.18
C GLY A 98 17.54 -13.72 5.09
N ALA A 99 17.21 -12.58 4.48
CA ALA A 99 16.74 -11.42 5.20
C ALA A 99 15.55 -11.84 6.09
N PRO A 100 15.60 -11.60 7.42
CA PRO A 100 14.42 -11.77 8.23
C PRO A 100 13.37 -10.78 7.70
N ALA A 101 12.15 -11.30 7.51
CA ALA A 101 11.02 -10.52 7.02
C ALA A 101 10.93 -9.22 7.82
N ALA A 102 11.07 -8.10 7.11
CA ALA A 102 10.98 -6.77 7.68
C ALA A 102 9.63 -6.63 8.38
N GLY A 103 9.65 -6.71 9.71
CA GLY A 103 8.51 -6.39 10.54
C GLY A 103 8.25 -4.89 10.44
N GLY A 104 7.13 -4.53 9.82
CA GLY A 104 6.46 -3.27 10.10
C GLY A 104 6.87 -2.07 9.25
N VAL A 105 7.05 -2.22 7.94
CA VAL A 105 6.69 -1.14 7.01
C VAL A 105 6.04 -1.77 5.78
N ALA A 106 4.77 -1.45 5.58
CA ALA A 106 3.90 -1.94 4.53
C ALA A 106 4.54 -1.73 3.13
N PRO A 107 4.95 -2.79 2.41
CA PRO A 107 5.33 -2.67 1.01
C PRO A 107 4.12 -2.20 0.19
N TRP A 108 4.30 -1.79 -1.07
CA TRP A 108 3.22 -1.52 -2.04
C TRP A 108 2.18 -2.68 -2.22
N GLY A 109 2.34 -3.82 -1.52
CA GLY A 109 1.40 -4.94 -1.41
C GLY A 109 0.56 -5.01 -0.14
N ASP A 110 0.70 -4.08 0.81
CA ASP A 110 -0.03 -4.17 2.09
C ASP A 110 -1.49 -3.73 1.99
N TRP A 111 -1.81 -2.81 1.08
CA TRP A 111 -3.20 -2.51 0.74
C TRP A 111 -3.88 -3.73 0.11
N GLN A 112 -3.17 -4.54 -0.70
CA GLN A 112 -3.70 -5.80 -1.24
C GLN A 112 -4.00 -6.77 -0.10
N SER A 113 -3.10 -6.90 0.87
CA SER A 113 -3.30 -7.81 2.00
C SER A 113 -4.47 -7.35 2.90
N ARG A 114 -4.63 -6.04 3.11
CA ARG A 114 -5.79 -5.44 3.82
C ARG A 114 -7.10 -5.65 3.07
N VAL A 115 -7.11 -5.38 1.76
CA VAL A 115 -8.28 -5.58 0.89
C VAL A 115 -8.63 -7.06 0.78
N LEU A 116 -7.65 -7.96 0.67
CA LEU A 116 -7.85 -9.41 0.66
C LEU A 116 -8.40 -9.91 2.00
N ARG A 117 -7.89 -9.39 3.14
CA ARG A 117 -8.45 -9.70 4.46
C ARG A 117 -9.90 -9.25 4.58
N LEU A 118 -10.20 -8.05 4.07
CA LEU A 118 -11.56 -7.52 4.02
C LEU A 118 -12.44 -8.34 3.07
N ALA A 119 -11.91 -8.87 1.96
CA ALA A 119 -12.64 -9.62 0.95
C ALA A 119 -13.09 -11.01 1.41
N ARG A 120 -12.33 -11.66 2.29
CA ARG A 120 -12.59 -13.03 2.77
C ARG A 120 -14.04 -13.29 3.21
N PRO A 121 -14.65 -12.50 4.13
CA PRO A 121 -16.04 -12.73 4.53
C PRO A 121 -17.04 -12.57 3.37
N TYR A 122 -16.82 -11.60 2.47
CA TYR A 122 -17.69 -11.38 1.30
C TYR A 122 -17.59 -12.53 0.30
N ALA A 123 -16.36 -13.01 0.01
CA ALA A 123 -16.12 -14.12 -0.88
C ALA A 123 -16.72 -15.43 -0.35
N LEU A 124 -16.62 -15.67 0.97
CA LEU A 124 -17.27 -16.81 1.62
C LEU A 124 -18.79 -16.74 1.49
N GLY A 125 -19.40 -15.56 1.76
CA GLY A 125 -20.84 -15.36 1.60
C GLY A 125 -21.30 -15.61 0.16
N ALA A 126 -20.59 -15.07 -0.83
CA ALA A 126 -20.90 -15.29 -2.24
C ALA A 126 -20.74 -16.77 -2.66
N ALA A 127 -19.70 -17.45 -2.19
CA ALA A 127 -19.47 -18.88 -2.49
C ALA A 127 -20.55 -19.78 -1.88
N VAL A 128 -21.00 -19.49 -0.65
CA VAL A 128 -22.13 -20.21 -0.02
C VAL A 128 -23.40 -20.01 -0.84
N LEU A 129 -23.71 -18.78 -1.25
CA LEU A 129 -24.89 -18.49 -2.06
C LEU A 129 -24.85 -19.20 -3.43
N LEU A 130 -23.68 -19.23 -4.09
CA LEU A 130 -23.49 -20.01 -5.32
C LEU A 130 -23.69 -21.52 -5.10
N GLY A 131 -23.21 -22.06 -3.97
CA GLY A 131 -23.43 -23.46 -3.60
C GLY A 131 -24.91 -23.78 -3.40
N VAL A 132 -25.66 -22.89 -2.74
CA VAL A 132 -27.12 -23.05 -2.59
C VAL A 132 -27.82 -22.92 -3.94
N ASP A 133 -27.43 -21.95 -4.78
CA ASP A 133 -27.97 -21.76 -6.13
C ASP A 133 -27.86 -23.05 -6.98
N LEU A 134 -26.66 -23.66 -7.01
CA LEU A 134 -26.40 -24.93 -7.70
C LEU A 134 -27.24 -26.10 -7.19
N LEU A 135 -27.65 -26.08 -5.92
CA LEU A 135 -28.47 -27.13 -5.31
C LEU A 135 -29.98 -26.89 -5.45
N THR A 136 -30.42 -25.66 -5.75
CA THR A 136 -31.84 -25.24 -5.65
C THR A 136 -32.59 -25.24 -7.00
N GLY A 137 -31.92 -25.57 -8.11
CA GLY A 137 -32.57 -25.83 -9.40
C GLY A 137 -32.10 -24.91 -10.55
N PRO A 138 -32.85 -24.84 -11.67
CA PRO A 138 -32.37 -24.27 -12.94
C PRO A 138 -32.31 -22.73 -12.99
N GLY A 139 -32.74 -22.03 -11.93
CA GLY A 139 -32.78 -20.57 -11.89
C GLY A 139 -31.63 -19.99 -11.07
N VAL A 140 -30.86 -19.09 -11.68
CA VAL A 140 -29.79 -18.34 -10.99
C VAL A 140 -30.42 -17.19 -10.21
N TRP A 141 -30.81 -17.42 -8.96
CA TRP A 141 -31.36 -16.39 -8.07
C TRP A 141 -30.26 -15.71 -7.24
N ALA A 142 -29.13 -16.40 -7.02
CA ALA A 142 -28.03 -15.89 -6.20
C ALA A 142 -27.32 -14.66 -6.79
N GLN A 143 -27.49 -14.38 -8.08
CA GLN A 143 -26.91 -13.20 -8.75
C GLN A 143 -27.26 -11.88 -8.05
N TRP A 144 -28.46 -11.74 -7.46
CA TRP A 144 -28.89 -10.54 -6.74
C TRP A 144 -28.19 -10.37 -5.38
N PRO A 145 -28.22 -11.37 -4.47
CA PRO A 145 -27.40 -11.36 -3.27
C PRO A 145 -25.90 -11.17 -3.52
N ILE A 146 -25.34 -11.83 -4.54
CA ILE A 146 -23.92 -11.72 -4.91
C ILE A 146 -23.59 -10.28 -5.35
N LEU A 147 -24.46 -9.65 -6.14
CA LEU A 147 -24.30 -8.26 -6.53
C LEU A 147 -24.28 -7.33 -5.31
N VAL A 148 -25.19 -7.53 -4.34
CA VAL A 148 -25.21 -6.75 -3.08
C VAL A 148 -23.91 -6.92 -2.29
N ILE A 149 -23.40 -8.15 -2.17
CA ILE A 149 -22.13 -8.47 -1.50
C ILE A 149 -20.96 -7.79 -2.22
N ALA A 150 -20.92 -7.83 -3.55
CA ALA A 150 -19.89 -7.19 -4.35
C ALA A 150 -19.88 -5.66 -4.20
N VAL A 151 -21.07 -5.05 -4.18
CA VAL A 151 -21.23 -3.60 -3.94
C VAL A 151 -20.80 -3.21 -2.54
N ALA A 152 -21.22 -3.96 -1.52
CA ALA A 152 -20.82 -3.73 -0.14
C ALA A 152 -19.30 -3.82 0.03
N PHE A 153 -18.67 -4.82 -0.57
CA PHE A 153 -17.21 -4.96 -0.60
C PHE A 153 -16.55 -3.76 -1.30
N GLY A 154 -16.98 -3.40 -2.50
CA GLY A 154 -16.43 -2.26 -3.24
C GLY A 154 -16.57 -0.94 -2.48
N TRP A 155 -17.68 -0.75 -1.76
CA TRP A 155 -17.93 0.43 -0.94
C TRP A 155 -17.00 0.53 0.28
N GLN A 156 -16.70 -0.60 0.93
CA GLN A 156 -15.77 -0.67 2.05
C GLN A 156 -14.30 -0.69 1.62
N ALA A 157 -14.00 -1.23 0.44
CA ALA A 157 -12.66 -1.24 -0.14
C ALA A 157 -12.24 0.12 -0.70
N ALA A 158 -13.20 1.00 -1.00
CA ALA A 158 -12.98 2.32 -1.61
C ALA A 158 -11.87 3.18 -0.97
N PRO A 159 -11.75 3.33 0.37
CA PRO A 159 -10.66 4.10 0.97
C PRO A 159 -9.27 3.51 0.70
N TYR A 160 -9.15 2.18 0.58
CA TYR A 160 -7.87 1.49 0.35
C TYR A 160 -7.45 1.49 -1.13
N LEU A 161 -8.36 1.82 -2.04
CA LEU A 161 -8.14 1.89 -3.48
C LEU A 161 -7.79 3.31 -3.96
N GLN A 162 -7.76 4.29 -3.05
CA GLN A 162 -7.35 5.65 -3.37
C GLN A 162 -5.89 5.65 -3.85
N ARG A 163 -5.66 6.07 -5.10
CA ARG A 163 -4.32 6.30 -5.65
C ARG A 163 -4.26 7.68 -6.27
N GLY A 164 -3.29 8.48 -5.85
CA GLY A 164 -3.09 9.84 -6.34
C GLY A 164 -4.27 10.78 -6.01
N PRO A 165 -4.74 11.63 -6.95
CA PRO A 165 -5.78 12.64 -6.69
C PRO A 165 -7.20 12.07 -6.55
N ILE A 166 -7.38 10.75 -6.67
CA ILE A 166 -8.68 10.10 -6.69
C ILE A 166 -9.21 9.94 -5.27
N GLN A 167 -10.28 10.66 -4.96
CA GLN A 167 -10.94 10.60 -3.64
C GLN A 167 -11.77 9.31 -3.49
N ALA A 168 -11.88 8.78 -2.26
CA ALA A 168 -12.74 7.63 -1.95
C ALA A 168 -14.21 7.82 -2.40
N ARG A 169 -14.68 9.07 -2.45
CA ARG A 169 -16.03 9.42 -2.92
C ARG A 169 -16.24 9.09 -4.38
N THR A 170 -15.21 9.30 -5.21
CA THR A 170 -15.25 8.97 -6.65
C THR A 170 -15.26 7.46 -6.85
N ILE A 171 -14.49 6.72 -6.05
CA ILE A 171 -14.48 5.25 -6.11
C ILE A 171 -15.84 4.67 -5.70
N ARG A 172 -16.44 5.19 -4.61
CA ARG A 172 -17.81 4.80 -4.20
C ARG A 172 -18.86 5.09 -5.26
N ALA A 173 -18.77 6.25 -5.92
CA ALA A 173 -19.66 6.59 -7.03
C ALA A 173 -19.48 5.63 -8.21
N ALA A 174 -18.23 5.28 -8.57
CA ALA A 174 -17.95 4.31 -9.61
C ALA A 174 -18.49 2.91 -9.29
N VAL A 175 -18.35 2.45 -8.04
CA VAL A 175 -18.92 1.17 -7.57
C VAL A 175 -20.45 1.17 -7.69
N ALA A 176 -21.11 2.27 -7.32
CA ALA A 176 -22.56 2.39 -7.46
C ALA A 176 -23.01 2.39 -8.93
N ILE A 177 -22.30 3.08 -9.82
CA ILE A 177 -22.59 3.09 -11.25
C ILE A 177 -22.39 1.70 -11.85
N ALA A 178 -21.28 1.02 -11.52
CA ALA A 178 -21.02 -0.34 -11.97
C ALA A 178 -22.11 -1.32 -11.50
N ALA A 179 -22.60 -1.16 -10.27
CA ALA A 179 -23.72 -1.94 -9.74
C ALA A 179 -25.00 -1.76 -10.56
N LEU A 180 -25.34 -0.50 -10.91
CA LEU A 180 -26.50 -0.19 -11.73
C LEU A 180 -26.38 -0.77 -13.14
N CYS A 181 -25.19 -0.72 -13.75
CA CYS A 181 -24.94 -1.34 -15.05
C CYS A 181 -25.10 -2.87 -14.99
N LEU A 182 -24.58 -3.51 -13.94
CA LEU A 182 -24.74 -4.96 -13.72
C LEU A 182 -26.20 -5.34 -13.48
N ALA A 183 -26.93 -4.58 -12.66
CA ALA A 183 -28.36 -4.79 -12.45
C ALA A 183 -29.15 -4.66 -13.75
N ASN A 184 -28.84 -3.65 -14.57
CA ASN A 184 -29.45 -3.48 -15.88
C ASN A 184 -29.13 -4.63 -16.84
N LEU A 185 -27.90 -5.16 -16.79
CA LEU A 185 -27.51 -6.31 -17.60
C LEU A 185 -28.31 -7.56 -17.20
N PHE A 186 -28.54 -7.78 -15.91
CA PHE A 186 -29.34 -8.90 -15.41
C PHE A 186 -30.84 -8.74 -15.70
N THR A 187 -31.35 -7.51 -15.80
CA THR A 187 -32.76 -7.21 -16.12
C THR A 187 -32.93 -6.74 -17.55
N TRP A 188 -32.09 -7.18 -18.48
CA TRP A 188 -32.12 -6.63 -19.84
C TRP A 188 -33.45 -6.91 -20.53
N ASP A 189 -34.15 -5.83 -20.92
CA ASP A 189 -35.43 -5.87 -21.63
C ASP A 189 -35.39 -4.96 -22.87
N GLY A 190 -34.19 -4.77 -23.46
CA GLY A 190 -33.98 -3.88 -24.61
C GLY A 190 -33.87 -2.39 -24.27
N TYR A 191 -34.18 -1.98 -23.03
CA TYR A 191 -34.07 -0.62 -22.54
C TYR A 191 -33.00 -0.47 -21.46
N PHE A 192 -32.06 0.47 -21.65
CA PHE A 192 -30.99 0.74 -20.70
C PHE A 192 -31.42 1.78 -19.66
N TRP A 193 -32.26 1.37 -18.70
CA TRP A 193 -32.81 2.23 -17.66
C TRP A 193 -31.75 2.79 -16.69
N ALA A 194 -30.61 2.12 -16.53
CA ALA A 194 -29.54 2.54 -15.61
C ALA A 194 -28.89 3.89 -15.96
N ILE A 195 -29.09 4.42 -17.17
CA ILE A 195 -28.53 5.71 -17.60
C ILE A 195 -29.01 6.88 -16.74
N TRP A 196 -30.29 6.88 -16.35
CA TRP A 196 -30.90 7.98 -15.60
C TRP A 196 -30.35 8.11 -14.16
N PRO A 197 -30.34 7.04 -13.33
CA PRO A 197 -29.74 7.12 -12.01
C PRO A 197 -28.22 7.32 -12.06
N ALA A 198 -27.52 6.74 -13.05
CA ALA A 198 -26.08 6.95 -13.22
C ALA A 198 -25.75 8.42 -13.50
N LEU A 199 -26.49 9.07 -14.41
CA LEU A 199 -26.35 10.51 -14.68
C LEU A 199 -26.63 11.35 -13.44
N GLY A 200 -27.64 11.01 -12.64
CA GLY A 200 -27.93 11.68 -11.38
C GLY A 200 -26.77 11.61 -10.38
N ILE A 201 -26.13 10.44 -10.23
CA ILE A 201 -24.95 10.25 -9.37
C ILE A 201 -23.78 11.10 -9.86
N VAL A 202 -23.51 11.10 -11.17
CA VAL A 202 -22.44 11.90 -11.78
C VAL A 202 -22.69 13.40 -11.58
N LEU A 203 -23.92 13.87 -11.81
CA LEU A 203 -24.30 15.26 -11.64
C LEU A 203 -24.16 15.71 -10.18
N LEU A 204 -24.63 14.91 -9.23
CA LEU A 204 -24.45 15.17 -7.80
C LEU A 204 -22.97 15.20 -7.41
N HIS A 205 -22.15 14.35 -8.02
CA HIS A 205 -20.71 14.34 -7.78
C HIS A 205 -20.06 15.65 -8.26
N ILE A 206 -20.44 16.14 -9.45
CA ILE A 206 -19.94 17.40 -10.01
C ILE A 206 -20.41 18.60 -9.17
N LEU A 207 -21.69 18.69 -8.84
CA LEU A 207 -22.25 19.79 -8.02
C LEU A 207 -21.63 19.89 -6.63
N ARG A 208 -21.30 18.74 -6.01
CA ARG A 208 -20.59 18.72 -4.73
C ARG A 208 -19.13 19.11 -4.85
N ARG A 209 -18.53 18.95 -6.03
CA ARG A 209 -17.14 19.36 -6.31
C ARG A 209 -17.03 20.88 -6.48
N THR A 210 -18.01 21.50 -7.15
CA THR A 210 -18.02 22.96 -7.37
C THR A 210 -18.31 23.76 -6.08
N ARG A 211 -19.14 23.23 -5.17
CA ARG A 211 -19.40 23.89 -3.87
C ARG A 211 -18.19 23.99 -2.93
N LYS A 212 -17.12 23.22 -3.17
CA LYS A 212 -15.91 23.23 -2.32
C LYS A 212 -14.87 24.25 -2.75
N THR A 213 -15.00 24.85 -3.94
CA THR A 213 -14.03 25.84 -4.45
C THR A 213 -14.41 27.27 -4.06
N GLU A 214 -15.56 27.49 -3.41
CA GLU A 214 -16.07 28.80 -3.00
C GLU A 214 -15.91 29.09 -1.49
N SER A 215 -15.32 28.17 -0.72
CA SER A 215 -15.06 28.32 0.73
C SER A 215 -13.58 28.22 1.03
#